data_AF-U6EA01-F1
#
_entry.id   AF-U6EA01-F1
#
_cell.length_a   1.000
_cell.length_b   1.000
_cell.length_c   1.000
_cell.angle_alpha   90.00
_cell.angle_beta   90.00
_cell.angle_gamma   90.00
#
_symmetry.space_group_name_H-M   'P 1'
#
loop_
_entity.id
_entity.type
_entity.pdbx_description
1 polymer ?
#
loop_
_entity_poly.entity_id
_entity_poly.type
_entity_poly.pdbx_seq_one_letter_code
_entity_poly.pdbx_strand_id
1 'polypeptide(L)' 'MKCKICGHVFDESEKSSACQGCLINNCNMIRCPNCGFEQLPESKTESKLVKFISALFKHSNNEN' A
#
# COMPACT_ATOMS: atom_id res chain seq x y z
N MET A 1 -6.05 -5.10 6.71
CA MET A 1 -5.94 -3.75 6.09
C MET A 1 -6.87 -2.78 6.82
N LYS A 2 -6.53 -1.50 6.95
CA LYS A 2 -7.37 -0.50 7.65
C LYS A 2 -7.76 0.65 6.72
N CYS A 3 -9.04 0.99 6.67
CA CYS A 3 -9.50 2.15 5.93
C CYS A 3 -9.02 3.44 6.61
N LYS A 4 -8.34 4.32 5.85
CA LYS A 4 -7.90 5.64 6.33
C LYS A 4 -9.05 6.63 6.55
N ILE A 5 -10.25 6.33 6.03
CA ILE A 5 -11.42 7.20 6.11
C ILE A 5 -12.36 6.78 7.24
N CYS A 6 -12.87 5.54 7.20
CA CYS A 6 -13.83 5.06 8.20
C CYS A 6 -13.20 4.27 9.36
N GLY A 7 -11.90 3.96 9.30
CA GLY A 7 -11.21 3.20 10.33
C GLY A 7 -11.52 1.69 10.35
N HIS A 8 -12.41 1.20 9.49
CA HIS A 8 -12.76 -0.22 9.39
C HIS A 8 -11.53 -1.07 9.03
N VAL A 9 -11.36 -2.17 9.76
CA VAL A 9 -10.27 -3.13 9.58
C VAL A 9 -10.85 -4.36 8.90
N PHE A 10 -10.30 -4.72 7.74
CA PHE A 10 -10.77 -5.81 6.88
C PHE A 10 -9.59 -6.53 6.24
N ASP A 11 -9.76 -7.80 5.88
CA ASP A 11 -8.68 -8.61 5.34
C ASP A 11 -8.51 -8.47 3.81
N GLU A 12 -7.37 -8.92 3.29
CA GLU A 12 -7.12 -8.93 1.84
C GLU A 12 -8.09 -9.81 1.08
N SER A 13 -8.65 -10.85 1.69
CA SER A 13 -9.68 -11.67 1.05
C SER A 13 -11.01 -10.91 0.91
N GLU A 14 -11.27 -9.95 1.80
CA GLU A 14 -12.51 -9.15 1.82
C GLU A 14 -12.46 -7.95 0.88
N LYS A 15 -11.29 -7.64 0.28
CA LYS A 15 -11.20 -6.56 -0.73
C LYS A 15 -11.92 -6.92 -2.02
N SER A 16 -11.99 -8.21 -2.36
CA SER A 16 -12.58 -8.69 -3.61
C SER A 16 -14.12 -8.64 -3.59
N SER A 17 -14.74 -8.78 -2.42
CA SER A 17 -16.20 -8.70 -2.28
C SER A 17 -16.71 -7.29 -2.62
N ALA A 18 -15.98 -6.26 -2.23
CA ALA A 18 -16.29 -4.87 -2.58
C ALA A 18 -16.20 -4.58 -4.09
N CYS A 19 -15.54 -5.43 -4.87
CA CYS A 19 -15.36 -5.30 -6.31
C CYS A 19 -16.34 -6.17 -7.13
N GLN A 20 -17.28 -6.90 -6.51
CA GLN A 20 -18.19 -7.82 -7.22
C GLN A 20 -19.10 -7.16 -8.28
N GLY A 21 -19.19 -5.84 -8.33
CA GLY A 21 -19.90 -5.09 -9.38
C GLY A 21 -19.00 -4.32 -10.36
N CYS A 22 -17.68 -4.40 -10.21
CA CYS A 22 -16.73 -3.67 -11.04
C CYS A 22 -16.34 -4.49 -12.27
N LEU A 23 -16.56 -3.96 -13.48
CA LEU A 23 -16.22 -4.62 -14.75
C LEU A 23 -14.72 -4.54 -15.11
N ILE A 24 -13.92 -3.84 -14.31
CA ILE A 24 -12.49 -3.66 -14.55
C ILE A 24 -11.72 -4.86 -14.03
N ASN A 25 -11.21 -5.67 -14.96
CA ASN A 25 -10.27 -6.73 -14.66
C ASN A 25 -8.86 -6.15 -14.48
N ASN A 26 -8.07 -6.71 -13.56
CA ASN A 26 -6.70 -6.27 -13.25
C ASN A 26 -6.58 -4.87 -12.62
N CYS A 27 -7.60 -4.44 -11.86
CA CYS A 27 -7.51 -3.23 -11.04
C CYS A 27 -6.65 -3.49 -9.79
N ASN A 28 -5.55 -2.75 -9.65
CA ASN A 28 -4.66 -2.83 -8.50
C ASN A 28 -5.09 -1.91 -7.34
N MET A 29 -6.36 -1.52 -7.25
CA MET A 29 -6.88 -0.70 -6.15
C MET A 29 -7.56 -1.57 -5.08
N ILE A 30 -7.56 -1.11 -3.84
CA ILE A 30 -8.29 -1.72 -2.72
C ILE A 30 -9.51 -0.85 -2.41
N ARG A 31 -10.71 -1.41 -2.49
CA ARG A 31 -11.95 -0.72 -2.09
C ARG A 31 -12.37 -1.16 -0.70
N CYS A 32 -12.70 -0.21 0.17
CA CYS A 32 -13.19 -0.50 1.52
C CYS A 32 -14.62 -1.08 1.45
N PRO A 33 -14.88 -2.27 2.03
CA PRO A 33 -16.22 -2.87 2.00
C PRO A 33 -17.25 -2.09 2.84
N ASN A 34 -16.80 -1.30 3.82
CA ASN A 34 -17.68 -0.56 4.71
C ASN A 34 -18.12 0.81 4.16
N CYS A 35 -17.22 1.60 3.59
CA CYS A 35 -17.52 2.96 3.10
C CYS A 35 -17.34 3.15 1.59
N GLY A 36 -16.81 2.16 0.88
CA GLY A 36 -16.55 2.24 -0.56
C GLY A 36 -15.31 3.07 -0.94
N PHE A 37 -14.53 3.57 0.02
CA PHE A 37 -13.33 4.36 -0.29
C PHE A 37 -12.25 3.50 -0.97
N GLU A 38 -11.66 4.02 -2.04
CA GLU A 38 -10.63 3.36 -2.83
C GLU A 38 -9.23 3.84 -2.39
N GLN A 39 -8.33 2.90 -2.15
CA GLN A 39 -6.95 3.17 -1.74
C GLN A 39 -5.98 2.31 -2.55
N LEU A 40 -4.80 2.83 -2.82
CA LEU A 40 -3.71 2.06 -3.43
C LEU A 40 -3.18 1.02 -2.42
N PRO A 41 -2.89 -0.22 -2.85
CA PRO A 41 -2.17 -1.20 -2.04
C PRO A 41 -0.81 -0.64 -1.70
N GLU A 42 -0.45 -0.78 -0.43
CA GLU A 42 0.88 -0.42 0.04
C GLU A 42 1.86 -1.38 -0.64
N SER A 43 2.52 -0.91 -1.71
CA SER A 43 3.48 -1.71 -2.44
C SER A 43 4.71 -1.88 -1.56
N LYS A 44 5.00 -3.13 -1.18
CA LYS A 44 6.19 -3.51 -0.38
C LYS A 44 7.53 -3.26 -1.12
N THR A 45 7.55 -2.43 -2.16
CA THR A 45 8.68 -2.20 -3.05
C THR A 45 9.63 -1.12 -2.53
N GLU A 46 9.21 -0.31 -1.55
CA GLU A 46 10.01 0.81 -1.03
C GLU A 46 11.27 0.38 -0.25
N SER A 47 11.44 -0.91 0.04
CA SER A 47 12.55 -1.38 0.88
C SER A 47 13.92 -1.48 0.19
N LYS A 48 14.02 -1.59 -1.14
CA LYS A 48 15.34 -1.79 -1.79
C LYS A 48 16.05 -0.48 -2.12
N LEU A 49 15.31 0.51 -2.64
CA LEU A 49 15.89 1.80 -3.04
C LEU A 49 16.29 2.64 -1.82
N VAL A 50 15.44 2.69 -0.80
CA VAL A 50 15.75 3.42 0.45
C VAL A 50 16.97 2.82 1.15
N LYS A 51 17.09 1.49 1.22
CA LYS A 51 18.26 0.83 1.82
C LYS A 51 19.56 1.13 1.08
N PHE A 52 19.53 1.25 -0.25
CA PHE A 52 20.72 1.54 -1.04
C PHE A 52 21.18 3.00 -0.86
N ILE A 53 20.23 3.94 -0.82
CA ILE A 53 20.52 5.37 -0.58
C ILE A 53 21.03 5.59 0.85
N SER A 54 20.44 4.94 1.86
CA SER A 54 20.91 5.03 3.24
C SER A 54 22.31 4.44 3.44
N ALA A 55 22.69 3.41 2.67
CA ALA A 55 24.04 2.85 2.71
C ALA A 55 25.10 3.81 2.13
N LEU A 56 24.75 4.52 1.04
CA LEU A 56 25.64 5.52 0.42
C LEU A 56 25.85 6.76 1.32
N PHE A 57 24.79 7.27 1.96
CA PHE A 57 24.91 8.42 2.85
C PHE A 57 25.75 8.16 4.11
N LYS A 58 25.83 6.90 4.57
CA LYS A 58 26.62 6.53 5.75
C LYS A 58 28.14 6.56 5.50
N HIS A 59 28.57 6.48 4.24
CA HIS A 59 30.00 6.52 3.88
C HIS A 59 30.57 7.95 3.78
N SER A 60 29.72 8.96 3.59
CA SER A 60 30.18 10.36 3.36
C SER A 60 30.40 11.20 4.63
N ASN A 61 30.16 10.66 5.83
CA ASN A 61 30.30 11.39 7.11
C ASN A 61 31.45 10.85 8.00
N ASN A 62 32.55 10.38 7.39
CA ASN A 62 33.75 9.96 8.11
C ASN A 62 35.04 10.44 7.42
N GLU A 63 35.11 11.73 7.11
CA GLU A 63 36.38 12.44 6.92
C GLU A 63 36.29 13.76 7.69
N ASN A 64 36.80 13.72 8.93
CA ASN A 64 37.33 14.86 9.69
C ASN A 64 38.26 14.32 10.78
#